data_AF-A0A379T1J9-F1
#
_entry.id   AF-A0A379T1J9-F1
#
_cell.length_a   1.000
_cell.length_b   1.000
_cell.length_c   1.000
_cell.angle_alpha   90.00
_cell.angle_beta   90.00
_cell.angle_gamma   90.00
#
_symmetry.space_group_name_H-M   'P 1'
#
loop_
_entity.id
_entity.type
_entity.pdbx_description
1 polymer ?
#
loop_
_entity_poly.entity_id
_entity_poly.type
_entity_poly.pdbx_seq_one_letter_code
_entity_poly.pdbx_strand_id
1 'polypeptide(L)' 'MNIEEFMNEENHMCNLGEDLFCKIFEPGAIYDLPNSDFNKEIIYWLSQYLVGNFRQPLEAISELDIFEQFYVYETMVLAN' A
#
# COMPACT_ATOMS: atom_id res chain seq x y z
N MET A 1 -4.75 8.99 5.69
CA MET A 1 -5.87 8.22 5.08
C MET A 1 -6.55 7.53 6.23
N ASN A 2 -7.85 7.26 6.19
CA ASN A 2 -8.46 6.50 7.28
C ASN A 2 -8.32 4.98 7.07
N ILE A 3 -8.58 4.19 8.11
CA ILE A 3 -8.45 2.72 8.04
C ILE A 3 -9.41 2.12 7.02
N GLU A 4 -10.62 2.65 6.86
CA GLU A 4 -11.62 2.14 5.89
C GLU A 4 -11.16 2.37 4.44
N GLU A 5 -10.53 3.50 4.17
CA GLU A 5 -9.93 3.84 2.88
C GLU A 5 -8.71 2.97 2.57
N PHE A 6 -7.93 2.64 3.60
CA PHE A 6 -6.77 1.77 3.48
C PHE A 6 -7.16 0.30 3.27
N MET A 7 -8.11 -0.20 4.07
CA MET A 7 -8.64 -1.57 4.06
C MET A 7 -9.88 -1.68 3.18
N ASN A 8 -9.76 -1.38 1.89
CA ASN A 8 -10.90 -1.37 0.99
C ASN A 8 -10.99 -2.64 0.11
N GLU A 9 -12.14 -2.84 -0.54
CA GLU A 9 -12.36 -4.00 -1.42
C GLU A 9 -11.57 -3.91 -2.73
N GLU A 10 -11.34 -2.70 -3.25
CA GLU A 10 -10.67 -2.46 -4.53
C GLU A 10 -9.19 -2.87 -4.50
N ASN A 11 -8.53 -2.61 -3.38
CA ASN A 11 -7.16 -3.06 -3.12
C ASN A 11 -7.12 -4.40 -2.38
N HIS A 12 -8.24 -5.00 -2.02
CA HIS A 12 -8.29 -6.29 -1.30
C HIS A 12 -7.58 -6.31 0.07
N MET A 13 -7.16 -5.17 0.61
CA MET A 13 -6.56 -5.08 1.95
C MET A 13 -7.56 -5.49 3.04
N CYS A 14 -8.86 -5.39 2.79
CA CYS A 14 -9.90 -5.90 3.69
C CYS A 14 -9.80 -7.41 3.96
N ASN A 15 -9.10 -8.17 3.11
CA ASN A 15 -8.88 -9.60 3.30
C ASN A 15 -7.75 -9.92 4.29
N LEU A 16 -6.95 -8.93 4.70
CA LEU A 16 -6.00 -9.08 5.80
C LEU A 16 -6.78 -9.23 7.10
N GLY A 17 -6.66 -10.37 7.76
CA GLY A 17 -7.20 -10.54 9.11
C GLY A 17 -6.58 -9.53 10.07
N GLU A 18 -7.36 -9.04 11.04
CA GLU A 18 -6.97 -8.00 12.00
C GLU A 18 -5.62 -8.29 12.69
N ASP A 19 -5.41 -9.53 13.13
CA ASP A 19 -4.16 -9.98 13.76
C ASP A 19 -2.94 -9.87 12.84
N LEU A 20 -3.11 -10.08 11.54
CA LEU A 20 -2.04 -9.96 10.56
C LEU A 20 -1.83 -8.49 10.19
N PHE A 21 -2.92 -7.74 10.06
CA PHE A 21 -2.88 -6.30 9.83
C PHE A 21 -2.08 -5.59 10.93
N CYS A 22 -2.41 -5.78 12.20
CA CYS A 22 -1.70 -5.14 13.31
C CYS A 22 -0.25 -5.63 13.51
N LYS A 23 0.16 -6.72 12.84
CA LYS A 23 1.55 -7.21 12.85
C LYS A 23 2.40 -6.59 11.74
N ILE A 24 1.76 -6.18 10.65
CA ILE A 24 2.42 -5.63 9.47
C ILE A 24 2.33 -4.10 9.53
N PHE A 25 1.15 -3.55 9.80
CA PHE A 25 0.89 -2.12 9.72
C PHE A 25 0.94 -1.47 11.09
N GLU A 26 1.59 -0.30 11.18
CA GLU A 26 1.40 0.63 12.29
C GLU A 26 0.17 1.51 12.00
N PRO A 27 -0.94 1.39 12.77
CA PRO A 27 -2.16 2.14 12.46
C PRO A 27 -1.98 3.66 12.46
N GLY A 28 -1.04 4.17 13.27
CA GLY A 28 -0.70 5.60 13.30
C GLY A 28 -0.17 6.10 11.96
N ALA A 29 0.72 5.35 11.32
CA ALA A 29 1.33 5.72 10.04
C ALA A 29 0.29 5.81 8.91
N ILE A 30 -0.77 5.01 8.95
CA ILE A 30 -1.87 5.05 7.97
C ILE A 30 -2.58 6.42 7.99
N TYR A 31 -2.78 6.99 9.17
CA TYR A 31 -3.41 8.30 9.31
C TYR A 31 -2.58 9.42 8.70
N ASP A 32 -1.25 9.29 8.72
CA ASP A 32 -0.31 10.26 8.15
C ASP A 32 -0.22 10.20 6.61
N LEU A 33 -0.68 9.11 5.98
CA LEU A 33 -0.67 8.97 4.52
C LEU A 33 -1.67 9.92 3.84
N PRO A 34 -1.28 10.72 2.83
CA PRO A 34 -2.24 11.52 2.06
C PRO A 34 -3.29 10.64 1.37
N ASN A 35 -4.56 11.03 1.39
CA ASN A 35 -5.63 10.35 0.66
C ASN A 35 -5.69 10.83 -0.80
N SER A 36 -4.63 10.55 -1.56
CA SER A 36 -4.54 10.83 -3.00
C SER A 36 -4.75 9.57 -3.82
N ASP A 37 -5.12 9.72 -5.09
CA ASP A 37 -5.27 8.57 -6.00
C ASP A 37 -3.96 7.81 -6.17
N PHE A 38 -2.82 8.52 -6.17
CA PHE A 38 -1.50 7.89 -6.22
C PHE A 38 -1.20 7.03 -4.98
N ASN A 39 -1.56 7.49 -3.78
CA ASN A 39 -1.40 6.67 -2.57
C ASN A 39 -2.33 5.47 -2.54
N LYS A 40 -3.54 5.58 -3.08
CA LYS A 40 -4.42 4.42 -3.24
C LYS A 40 -3.81 3.39 -4.18
N GLU A 41 -3.15 3.84 -5.25
CA GLU A 41 -2.44 2.97 -6.18
C GLU A 41 -1.22 2.28 -5.53
N ILE A 42 -0.47 2.99 -4.69
CA ILE A 42 0.61 2.40 -3.88
C ILE A 42 0.07 1.31 -2.95
N ILE A 43 -1.06 1.55 -2.29
CA ILE A 43 -1.68 0.55 -1.40
C ILE A 43 -2.19 -0.64 -2.21
N TYR A 44 -2.74 -0.41 -3.41
CA TYR A 44 -3.08 -1.49 -4.34
C TYR A 44 -1.85 -2.34 -4.72
N TRP A 45 -0.72 -1.73 -5.04
CA TRP A 45 0.52 -2.47 -5.31
C TRP A 45 1.01 -3.25 -4.08
N LEU A 46 0.91 -2.66 -2.90
CA LEU A 46 1.28 -3.33 -1.65
C LEU A 46 0.40 -4.55 -1.38
N SER A 47 -0.90 -4.47 -1.67
CA SER A 47 -1.80 -5.61 -1.49
C SER A 47 -1.48 -6.75 -2.46
N GLN A 48 -1.17 -6.43 -3.73
CA GLN A 48 -0.70 -7.40 -4.71
C GLN A 48 0.59 -8.08 -4.23
N TYR A 49 1.53 -7.32 -3.70
CA TYR A 49 2.75 -7.85 -3.10
C TYR A 49 2.47 -8.83 -1.95
N LEU A 50 1.56 -8.47 -1.03
CA LEU A 50 1.20 -9.31 0.12
C LEU A 50 0.53 -10.63 -0.27
N VAL A 51 -0.18 -10.67 -1.39
CA VAL A 51 -0.75 -11.92 -1.94
C VAL A 51 0.20 -12.67 -2.88
N GLY A 52 1.46 -12.24 -2.98
CA GLY A 52 2.51 -12.89 -3.76
C GLY A 52 2.54 -12.54 -5.25
N ASN A 53 1.78 -11.54 -5.67
CA ASN A 53 1.84 -11.00 -7.04
C ASN A 53 2.88 -9.87 -7.12
N PHE A 54 4.13 -10.24 -7.39
CA PHE A 54 5.24 -9.28 -7.48
C PHE A 54 5.36 -8.61 -8.85
N ARG A 55 4.96 -9.32 -9.92
CA ARG A 55 5.27 -8.91 -11.29
C ARG A 55 4.54 -7.62 -11.68
N GLN A 56 3.23 -7.58 -11.46
CA GLN A 56 2.42 -6.43 -11.85
C GLN A 56 2.81 -5.14 -11.11
N PRO A 57 2.98 -5.15 -9.77
CA PRO A 57 3.50 -4.00 -9.05
C PRO A 57 4.87 -3.52 -9.56
N LEU A 58 5.83 -4.43 -9.74
CA LEU A 58 7.17 -4.06 -10.15
C LEU A 58 7.21 -3.49 -11.57
N GLU A 59 6.43 -4.06 -12.51
CA GLU A 59 6.30 -3.52 -13.86
C GLU A 59 5.70 -2.10 -13.81
N ALA A 60 4.58 -1.91 -13.09
CA ALA A 60 3.93 -0.59 -12.96
C ALA A 60 4.84 0.47 -12.31
N ILE A 61 5.49 0.12 -11.19
CA ILE A 61 6.41 1.02 -10.48
C ILE A 61 7.61 1.39 -11.38
N SER A 62 8.10 0.46 -12.21
CA SER A 62 9.25 0.73 -13.09
C SER A 62 8.96 1.75 -14.19
N GLU A 63 7.69 2.01 -14.50
CA GLU A 63 7.26 3.00 -15.49
C GLU A 63 7.17 4.42 -14.91
N LEU A 64 7.19 4.57 -13.59
CA LEU A 64 7.16 5.86 -12.89
C LEU A 64 8.49 6.60 -12.98
N ASP A 65 8.48 7.90 -12.72
CA ASP A 65 9.74 8.63 -12.57
C ASP A 65 10.50 8.24 -11.30
N ILE A 66 11.79 8.54 -11.24
CA ILE A 66 12.65 8.08 -10.14
C ILE A 66 12.22 8.62 -8.77
N PHE A 67 11.65 9.83 -8.69
CA PHE A 67 11.16 10.41 -7.43
C PHE A 67 9.87 9.74 -7.00
N GLU A 68 8.98 9.47 -7.94
CA GLU A 68 7.78 8.69 -7.70
C GLU A 68 8.14 7.29 -7.20
N GLN A 69 9.09 6.59 -7.84
CA GLN A 69 9.57 5.29 -7.37
C GLN A 69 10.08 5.34 -5.93
N PHE A 70 10.89 6.34 -5.57
CA PHE A 70 11.34 6.51 -4.19
C PHE A 70 10.17 6.68 -3.22
N TYR A 71 9.18 7.50 -3.59
CA TYR A 71 8.00 7.73 -2.76
C TYR A 71 7.17 6.46 -2.57
N VAL A 72 7.02 5.63 -3.61
CA VAL A 72 6.36 4.31 -3.49
C VAL A 72 7.04 3.46 -2.43
N TYR A 73 8.35 3.27 -2.52
CA TYR A 73 9.08 2.40 -1.60
C TYR A 73 9.11 2.96 -0.17
N GLU A 74 9.25 4.27 0.01
CA GLU A 74 9.16 4.91 1.34
C GLU A 74 7.78 4.67 1.97
N THR A 75 6.72 4.86 1.18
CA THR A 75 5.33 4.64 1.63
C THR A 75 5.07 3.18 1.99
N MET A 76 5.57 2.23 1.19
CA MET A 76 5.45 0.79 1.47
C MET A 76 6.23 0.36 2.72
N VAL A 77 7.33 1.04 3.07
CA VAL A 77 8.07 0.79 4.31
C VAL A 77 7.33 1.36 5.52
N LEU A 78 6.75 2.55 5.41
CA LEU A 78 5.96 3.15 6.49
C LEU A 78 4.68 2.37 6.80
N ALA A 79 4.17 1.65 5.81
CA ALA A 79 3.03 0.78 5.98
C ALA A 79 3.41 -0.62 6.52
N ASN A 80 4.67 -1.05 6.53
CA ASN A 80 5.06 -2.44 6.89
C ASN A 80 5.86 -2.56 8.20
#